data_AF-A0A2W2G758-F1
#
_entry.id   AF-A0A2W2G758-F1
#
_cell.length_a   1.000
_cell.length_b   1.000
_cell.length_c   1.000
_cell.angle_alpha   90.00
_cell.angle_beta   90.00
_cell.angle_gamma   90.00
#
_symmetry.space_group_name_H-M   'P 1'
#
loop_
_entity.id
_entity.type
_entity.pdbx_description
1 polymer ?
#
loop_
_entity_poly.entity_id
_entity_poly.type
_entity_poly.pdbx_seq_one_letter_code
_entity_poly.pdbx_strand_id
1 'polypeptide(L)'
;MLVVWEVDAGTGGAGGVTDDAGRAEKEMVHALEGFPEGRGRVREARLSAFGVYVYGETVVTARRTGGGAITLTGDMWNACDAWDAPL
;
A
#
# COMPACT_ATOMS: atom_id res chain seq x y z
N MET A 1 -14.43 -9.22 4.08
CA MET A 1 -13.06 -9.65 3.69
C MET A 1 -12.12 -8.65 4.34
N LEU A 2 -11.03 -9.09 4.98
CA LEU A 2 -10.10 -8.11 5.55
C LEU A 2 -9.15 -7.64 4.46
N VAL A 3 -8.72 -6.40 4.59
CA VAL A 3 -7.69 -5.78 3.78
C VAL A 3 -6.69 -5.13 4.72
N VAL A 4 -5.42 -5.27 4.39
CA VAL A 4 -4.32 -4.66 5.12
C VAL A 4 -3.70 -3.62 4.23
N TRP A 5 -3.57 -2.41 4.77
CA TRP A 5 -2.83 -1.35 4.14
C TRP A 5 -1.52 -1.11 4.89
N GLU A 6 -0.47 -0.81 4.15
CA GLU A 6 0.81 -0.41 4.72
C GLU A 6 1.46 0.69 3.87
N VAL A 7 2.27 1.51 4.53
CA VAL A 7 3.11 2.55 3.97
C VAL A 7 4.54 2.32 4.45
N ASP A 8 5.47 2.34 3.52
CA ASP A 8 6.90 2.20 3.69
C ASP A 8 7.57 3.45 3.13
N ALA A 9 8.15 4.26 4.01
CA ALA A 9 8.84 5.52 3.67
C ALA A 9 10.34 5.45 3.98
N GLY A 10 10.88 4.25 4.18
CA GLY A 10 12.30 4.00 4.51
C GLY A 10 12.68 4.39 5.95
N THR A 11 12.37 5.62 6.37
CA THR A 11 12.64 6.14 7.74
C THR A 11 11.50 5.89 8.71
N GLY A 12 10.35 5.43 8.22
CA GLY A 12 9.16 5.15 8.99
C GLY A 12 8.11 4.44 8.14
N GLY A 13 7.04 4.03 8.79
CA GLY A 13 5.93 3.36 8.14
C GLY A 13 4.68 3.41 8.99
N ALA A 14 3.55 3.19 8.33
CA ALA A 14 2.25 3.09 8.97
C ALA A 14 1.50 1.92 8.34
N GLY A 15 0.57 1.34 9.08
CA GLY A 15 -0.26 0.28 8.53
C GLY A 15 -1.45 0.00 9.40
N GLY A 16 -2.45 -0.65 8.81
CA GLY A 16 -3.70 -0.95 9.47
C GLY A 16 -4.41 -2.10 8.77
N VAL A 17 -5.38 -2.65 9.47
CA VAL A 17 -6.30 -3.65 8.94
C VAL A 17 -7.72 -3.11 9.02
N THR A 18 -8.49 -3.30 7.96
CA THR A 18 -9.89 -2.90 7.88
C THR A 18 -10.65 -3.92 7.03
N ASP A 19 -11.97 -3.89 7.05
CA ASP A 19 -12.86 -4.74 6.24
C ASP A 19 -13.38 -4.03 4.97
N ASP A 20 -12.94 -2.78 4.75
CA ASP A 20 -13.33 -1.94 3.62
C ASP A 20 -12.09 -1.48 2.82
N ALA A 21 -12.00 -1.92 1.55
CA ALA A 21 -10.91 -1.59 0.64
C ALA A 21 -10.78 -0.09 0.34
N GLY A 22 -11.90 0.61 0.17
CA GLY A 22 -11.90 2.05 -0.10
C GLY A 22 -11.47 2.86 1.12
N ARG A 23 -11.80 2.38 2.34
CA ARG A 23 -11.25 2.95 3.58
C ARG A 23 -9.76 2.68 3.70
N ALA A 24 -9.31 1.47 3.40
CA ALA A 24 -7.90 1.10 3.45
C ALA A 24 -7.05 1.97 2.52
N GLU A 25 -7.53 2.20 1.30
CA GLU A 25 -6.88 3.08 0.32
C GLU A 25 -6.76 4.51 0.83
N LYS A 26 -7.85 5.07 1.38
CA LYS A 26 -7.84 6.43 1.95
C LYS A 26 -6.87 6.56 3.12
N GLU A 27 -6.87 5.61 4.05
CA GLU A 27 -5.95 5.62 5.19
C GLU A 27 -4.48 5.47 4.74
N MET A 28 -4.21 4.63 3.74
CA MET A 28 -2.90 4.51 3.11
C MET A 28 -2.44 5.82 2.48
N VAL A 29 -3.27 6.44 1.65
CA VAL A 29 -2.97 7.71 0.97
C VAL A 29 -2.72 8.80 2.01
N HIS A 30 -3.58 8.92 3.02
CA HIS A 30 -3.43 9.90 4.07
C HIS A 30 -2.13 9.70 4.88
N ALA A 31 -1.76 8.46 5.19
CA ALA A 31 -0.49 8.18 5.82
C ALA A 31 0.70 8.54 4.92
N LEU A 32 0.60 8.26 3.62
CA LEU A 32 1.64 8.57 2.64
C LEU A 32 1.80 10.09 2.41
N GLU A 33 0.75 10.88 2.60
CA GLU A 33 0.81 12.36 2.61
C GLU A 33 1.69 12.92 3.73
N GLY A 34 1.89 12.15 4.81
CA GLY A 34 2.79 12.51 5.91
C GLY A 34 4.28 12.39 5.56
N PHE A 35 4.63 11.71 4.46
CA PHE A 35 6.02 11.45 4.10
C PHE A 35 6.42 12.17 2.81
N PRO A 36 7.65 12.74 2.72
CA PRO A 36 8.15 13.35 1.50
C PRO A 36 8.36 12.32 0.38
N GLU A 37 8.66 11.08 0.74
CA GLU A 37 8.80 9.97 -0.19
C GLU A 37 8.33 8.68 0.47
N GLY A 38 7.79 7.77 -0.34
CA GLY A 38 7.39 6.46 0.15
C GLY A 38 6.50 5.73 -0.84
N ARG A 39 6.15 4.50 -0.46
CA ARG A 39 5.19 3.67 -1.19
C ARG A 39 4.19 3.09 -0.22
N GLY A 40 2.97 2.88 -0.69
CA GLY A 40 1.94 2.18 0.04
C GLY A 40 1.41 1.00 -0.76
N ARG A 41 0.84 0.02 -0.08
CA ARG A 41 -0.01 -0.98 -0.71
C ARG A 41 -1.18 -1.36 0.17
N VAL A 42 -2.29 -1.68 -0.48
CA VAL A 42 -3.45 -2.36 0.08
C VAL A 42 -3.47 -3.77 -0.47
N ARG A 43 -3.59 -4.77 0.39
CA ARG A 43 -3.74 -6.16 -0.02
C ARG A 43 -4.85 -6.86 0.74
N GLU A 44 -5.42 -7.87 0.14
CA GLU A 44 -6.37 -8.72 0.84
C GLU A 44 -5.68 -9.47 1.98
N ALA A 45 -6.40 -9.67 3.06
CA ALA A 45 -5.95 -10.42 4.21
C ALA A 45 -7.05 -11.35 4.69
N ARG A 46 -6.62 -12.52 5.15
CA ARG A 46 -7.47 -13.49 5.82
C ARG A 46 -6.80 -13.88 7.12
N LEU A 47 -7.56 -13.91 8.20
CA LEU A 47 -7.09 -14.52 9.44
C LEU A 47 -7.13 -16.05 9.28
N SER A 48 -5.97 -16.71 9.46
CA SER A 48 -5.91 -18.16 9.54
C SER A 48 -6.47 -18.66 10.87
N ALA A 49 -6.79 -19.95 10.95
CA ALA A 49 -7.24 -20.59 12.19
C ALA A 49 -6.19 -20.54 13.32
N PHE A 50 -4.94 -20.21 13.00
CA PHE A 50 -3.83 -20.06 13.96
C PHE A 50 -3.59 -18.61 14.39
N GLY A 51 -4.48 -17.67 14.04
CA GLY A 51 -4.36 -16.26 14.43
C GLY A 51 -3.29 -15.47 13.65
N VAL A 52 -2.78 -16.03 12.55
CA VAL A 52 -1.81 -15.36 11.65
C VAL A 52 -2.54 -14.84 10.42
N TYR A 53 -2.21 -13.62 9.98
CA TYR A 53 -2.69 -13.06 8.72
C TYR A 53 -2.05 -13.77 7.52
N VAL A 54 -2.90 -14.30 6.66
CA VAL A 54 -2.55 -14.78 5.32
C VAL A 54 -2.88 -13.68 4.34
N TYR A 55 -1.86 -13.19 3.64
CA TYR A 55 -2.00 -12.11 2.68
C TYR A 55 -2.33 -12.67 1.30
N GLY A 56 -3.33 -12.06 0.65
CA GLY A 56 -3.78 -12.36 -0.70
C GLY A 56 -3.26 -11.33 -1.71
N GLU A 57 -4.06 -11.10 -2.75
CA GLU A 57 -3.75 -10.21 -3.88
C GLU A 57 -3.55 -8.76 -3.43
N THR A 58 -2.67 -8.04 -4.12
CA THR A 58 -2.51 -6.60 -3.92
C THR A 58 -3.61 -5.88 -4.68
N VAL A 59 -4.48 -5.20 -3.95
CA VAL A 59 -5.63 -4.50 -4.54
C VAL A 59 -5.19 -3.17 -5.14
N VAL A 60 -4.34 -2.43 -4.43
CA VAL A 60 -3.86 -1.10 -4.83
C VAL A 60 -2.44 -0.89 -4.34
N THR A 61 -1.64 -0.23 -5.17
CA THR A 61 -0.34 0.32 -4.80
C THR A 61 -0.34 1.83 -4.96
N ALA A 62 0.39 2.51 -4.08
CA ALA A 62 0.59 3.94 -4.13
C ALA A 62 2.08 4.26 -4.08
N ARG A 63 2.52 5.29 -4.79
CA ARG A 63 3.87 5.84 -4.63
C ARG A 63 3.81 7.35 -4.55
N ARG A 64 4.61 7.91 -3.65
CA ARG A 64 4.88 9.33 -3.56
C ARG A 64 6.37 9.58 -3.73
N THR A 65 6.70 10.53 -4.59
CA THR A 65 8.07 10.93 -4.85
C THR A 65 8.20 12.43 -4.66
N GLY A 66 9.19 12.88 -3.88
CA GLY A 66 9.55 14.29 -3.74
C GLY A 66 8.45 15.21 -3.21
N GLY A 67 7.53 14.70 -2.39
CA GLY A 67 6.40 15.44 -1.83
C GLY A 67 5.29 15.76 -2.84
N GLY A 68 5.42 15.25 -4.08
CA GLY A 68 4.48 15.48 -5.17
C GLY A 68 3.19 14.65 -5.07
N ALA A 69 2.50 14.55 -6.20
CA ALA A 69 1.26 13.78 -6.32
C ALA A 69 1.50 12.29 -5.99
N ILE A 70 0.50 11.67 -5.37
CA ILE A 70 0.49 10.23 -5.10
C ILE A 70 -0.05 9.53 -6.34
N THR A 71 0.76 8.66 -6.93
CA THR A 71 0.34 7.82 -8.05
C THR A 71 -0.25 6.53 -7.49
N LEU A 72 -1.53 6.30 -7.78
CA LEU A 72 -2.21 5.04 -7.50
C LEU A 72 -2.10 4.13 -8.73
N THR A 73 -1.76 2.87 -8.51
CA THR A 73 -1.69 1.84 -9.54
C THR A 73 -2.31 0.56 -8.98
N GLY A 74 -2.85 -0.32 -9.82
CA GLY A 74 -3.41 -1.61 -9.38
C GLY A 74 -2.33 -2.55 -8.81
N ASP A 75 -2.42 -3.85 -9.08
CA ASP A 75 -1.39 -4.81 -8.66
C ASP A 75 -0.06 -4.60 -9.42
N MET A 76 0.74 -3.65 -8.96
CA MET A 76 2.08 -3.35 -9.47
C MET A 76 3.15 -3.35 -8.38
N TRP A 77 2.86 -3.94 -7.21
CA TRP A 77 3.83 -3.96 -6.11
C TRP A 77 5.12 -4.69 -6.49
N ASN A 78 5.00 -5.73 -7.32
CA ASN A 78 6.13 -6.49 -7.86
C ASN A 78 6.66 -5.95 -9.20
N ALA A 79 6.02 -4.92 -9.79
CA ALA A 79 6.44 -4.34 -11.06
C ALA A 79 7.60 -3.34 -10.87
N CYS A 80 8.54 -3.65 -9.97
CA CYS A 80 9.76 -2.86 -9.79
C CYS A 80 10.52 -2.65 -11.12
N ASP A 81 10.38 -3.56 -12.10
CA ASP A 81 11.01 -3.42 -13.43
C ASP A 81 10.27 -2.46 -14.40
N ALA A 82 9.03 -2.05 -14.12
CA ALA A 82 8.28 -1.15 -15.00
C ALA A 82 8.56 0.35 -14.73
N TRP A 83 9.19 0.67 -13.59
CA TRP A 83 9.42 2.05 -13.16
C TRP A 83 10.81 2.60 -13.56
N ASP A 84 11.71 1.76 -14.05
CA ASP A 84 13.06 2.13 -14.52
C ASP A 84 13.15 2.34 -16.05
N ALA A 85 12.03 2.29 -16.77
CA ALA A 85 12.01 2.68 -18.17
C ALA A 85 12.06 4.22 -18.27
N PRO A 86 13.11 4.82 -18.86
CA PRO A 86 13.03 6.23 -19.25
C PRO A 86 11.92 6.37 -20.29
N LEU A 87 11.06 7.39 -20.10
CA LEU A 87 10.12 7.85 -21.12
C LEU A 87 10.83 8.15 -22.44
#